data_AF-A0A7D9HZ74-F1
#
_entry.id   AF-A0A7D9HZ74-F1
#
_cell.length_a   1.000
_cell.length_b   1.000
_cell.length_c   1.000
_cell.angle_alpha   90.00
_cell.angle_beta   90.00
_cell.angle_gamma   90.00
#
_symmetry.space_group_name_H-M   'P 1'
#
loop_
_entity.id
_entity.type
_entity.pdbx_description
1 polymer ?
#
loop_
_entity_poly.entity_id
_entity_poly.type
_entity_poly.pdbx_seq_one_letter_code
_entity_poly.pdbx_strand_id
1 'polypeptide(L)'
;MFFFQIFDGPTSSSAAIYPTFVKLAEPVVTRYIRILPRKQSDPFHVMRLEVYGCLKEPMPSYFVPDDFSRRSYLLNNLTGDFYVCLYSDDRTKSSCQYTRDGYTWKKLSKRIVKVLALDSRNFAIYGLDRSNSYLRLSGNDWTVISLKQWERVQLSLTVILARDVPENLLRKDHIGGEIYESSNGYQWAVSHPGVNMKSPGGNWVLVATWKCCNH
;
A
#
# COMPACT_ATOMS: atom_id res chain seq x y z
N MET A 1 -13.12 10.64 -23.61
CA MET A 1 -12.67 12.04 -23.76
C MET A 1 -11.24 12.12 -23.26
N PHE A 2 -10.29 12.59 -24.06
CA PHE A 2 -8.90 12.75 -23.62
C PHE A 2 -8.74 14.16 -23.04
N PHE A 3 -8.45 14.25 -21.74
CA PHE A 3 -8.11 15.52 -21.11
C PHE A 3 -6.65 15.85 -21.47
N PHE A 4 -6.41 17.00 -22.09
CA PHE A 4 -5.07 17.52 -22.31
C PHE A 4 -5.04 18.97 -21.86
N GLN A 5 -3.93 19.36 -21.24
CA GLN A 5 -3.67 20.72 -20.83
C GLN A 5 -2.25 21.08 -21.23
N ILE A 6 -2.08 22.25 -21.82
CA ILE A 6 -0.78 22.76 -22.24
C ILE A 6 -0.27 23.69 -21.15
N PHE A 7 1.00 23.54 -20.84
CA PHE A 7 1.69 24.36 -19.86
C PHE A 7 2.93 24.93 -20.50
N ASP A 8 3.16 26.22 -20.27
CA ASP A 8 4.38 26.87 -20.66
C ASP A 8 5.38 26.79 -19.50
N GLY A 9 6.62 26.45 -19.85
CA GLY A 9 7.73 26.47 -18.91
C GLY A 9 8.19 27.92 -18.62
N PRO A 10 9.16 28.08 -17.70
CA PRO A 10 9.78 29.36 -17.45
C PRO A 10 10.42 29.93 -18.72
N THR A 11 10.20 31.22 -18.97
CA THR A 11 10.70 31.93 -20.18
C THR A 11 12.09 32.53 -19.99
N SER A 12 12.68 32.41 -18.80
CA SER A 12 14.02 32.90 -18.47
C SER A 12 14.69 32.03 -17.42
N SER A 13 16.02 32.10 -17.34
CA SER A 13 16.79 31.39 -16.31
C SER A 13 16.45 31.85 -14.89
N SER A 14 16.09 33.12 -14.70
CA SER A 14 15.65 33.64 -13.40
C SER A 14 14.29 33.08 -12.98
N ALA A 15 13.36 32.91 -13.93
CA ALA A 15 12.06 32.29 -13.66
C ALA A 15 12.19 30.79 -13.37
N ALA A 16 13.19 30.12 -13.95
CA ALA A 16 13.46 28.70 -13.74
C ALA A 16 13.97 28.35 -12.32
N ILE A 17 14.33 29.35 -11.51
CA ILE A 17 14.72 29.15 -10.11
C ILE A 17 13.52 28.68 -9.26
N TYR A 18 12.30 29.08 -9.64
CA TYR A 18 11.09 28.74 -8.90
C TYR A 18 10.29 27.65 -9.62
N PRO A 19 9.75 26.66 -8.88
CA PRO A 19 8.87 25.67 -9.47
C PRO A 19 7.61 26.34 -10.04
N THR A 20 7.30 26.03 -11.30
CA THR A 20 6.02 26.44 -11.89
C THR A 20 4.95 25.47 -11.43
N PHE A 21 4.10 25.93 -10.52
CA PHE A 21 2.95 25.14 -10.07
C PHE A 21 1.81 25.27 -11.05
N VAL A 22 1.32 24.12 -11.53
CA VAL A 22 0.11 24.09 -12.32
C VAL A 22 -0.97 23.24 -11.69
N LYS A 23 -2.11 23.86 -11.46
CA LYS A 23 -3.32 23.20 -11.00
C LYS A 23 -4.17 22.82 -12.21
N LEU A 24 -4.55 21.55 -12.30
CA LEU A 24 -5.54 21.10 -13.28
C LEU A 24 -6.88 21.75 -12.96
N ALA A 25 -7.60 22.20 -13.99
CA ALA A 25 -8.90 22.85 -13.82
C ALA A 25 -9.92 21.94 -13.10
N GLU A 26 -9.83 20.63 -13.39
CA GLU A 26 -10.58 19.59 -12.71
C GLU A 26 -9.64 18.46 -12.26
N PRO A 27 -9.94 17.79 -11.13
CA PRO A 27 -9.23 16.58 -10.74
C PRO A 27 -9.33 15.51 -11.83
N VAL A 28 -8.18 15.03 -12.31
CA VAL A 28 -8.14 13.96 -13.31
C VAL A 28 -7.89 12.63 -12.64
N VAL A 29 -8.83 11.69 -12.80
CA VAL A 29 -8.63 10.28 -12.42
C VAL A 29 -7.99 9.56 -13.61
N THR A 30 -6.73 9.18 -13.53
CA THR A 30 -6.01 8.53 -14.63
C THR A 30 -5.02 7.45 -14.17
N ARG A 31 -4.80 6.43 -15.03
CA ARG A 31 -3.77 5.39 -14.88
C ARG A 31 -2.39 5.85 -15.32
N TYR A 32 -2.36 6.70 -16.34
CA TYR A 32 -1.15 7.14 -17.01
C TYR A 32 -1.21 8.64 -17.23
N ILE A 33 -0.09 9.32 -17.02
CA ILE A 33 0.11 10.70 -17.41
C ILE A 33 1.20 10.68 -18.48
N ARG A 34 0.87 11.21 -19.66
CA ARG A 34 1.84 11.36 -20.75
C ARG A 34 2.21 12.83 -20.86
N ILE A 35 3.51 13.10 -20.89
CA ILE A 35 4.06 14.45 -21.02
C ILE A 35 4.76 14.52 -22.37
N LEU A 36 4.37 15.51 -23.17
CA LEU A 36 4.88 15.69 -24.53
C LEU A 36 5.45 17.11 -24.63
N PRO A 37 6.79 17.27 -24.64
CA PRO A 37 7.42 18.55 -24.91
C PRO A 37 6.98 19.06 -26.29
N ARG A 38 6.46 20.29 -26.40
CA ARG A 38 5.95 20.85 -27.66
C ARG A 38 6.81 21.95 -28.26
N LYS A 39 7.48 22.74 -27.41
CA LYS A 39 8.42 23.79 -27.82
C LYS A 39 9.70 23.59 -27.02
N GLN A 40 10.82 23.62 -27.72
CA GLN A 40 12.15 23.40 -27.16
C GLN A 40 13.03 24.57 -27.58
N SER A 41 13.58 25.28 -26.61
CA SER A 41 14.74 26.15 -26.82
C SER A 41 15.99 25.29 -26.65
N ASP A 42 16.79 25.21 -27.71
CA ASP A 42 18.07 24.52 -27.74
C ASP A 42 19.12 25.34 -26.95
N PRO A 43 20.00 24.74 -26.11
CA PRO A 43 20.04 23.35 -25.67
C PRO A 43 19.26 23.08 -24.38
N PHE A 44 18.64 21.89 -24.31
CA PHE A 44 17.89 21.40 -23.15
C PHE A 44 18.83 20.75 -22.15
N HIS A 45 18.76 21.12 -20.86
CA HIS A 45 19.64 20.48 -19.86
C HIS A 45 18.90 19.56 -18.88
N VAL A 46 17.75 19.92 -18.29
CA VAL A 46 16.98 18.99 -17.42
C VAL A 46 15.52 19.46 -17.29
N MET A 47 14.55 18.54 -17.31
CA MET A 47 13.18 18.79 -16.83
C MET A 47 12.93 17.94 -15.57
N ARG A 48 12.60 18.59 -14.45
CA ARG A 48 12.06 17.91 -13.27
C ARG A 48 10.57 18.23 -13.19
N LEU A 49 9.76 17.19 -13.11
CA LEU A 49 8.32 17.30 -12.93
C LEU A 49 7.89 16.37 -11.80
N GLU A 50 7.04 16.90 -10.93
CA GLU A 50 6.43 16.18 -9.83
C GLU A 50 4.92 16.29 -9.98
N VAL A 51 4.25 15.14 -10.00
CA VAL A 51 2.78 15.09 -10.03
C VAL A 51 2.30 14.86 -8.61
N TYR A 52 1.49 15.79 -8.12
CA TYR A 52 0.84 15.69 -6.84
C TYR A 52 -0.64 15.35 -7.05
N GLY A 53 -1.11 14.33 -6.36
CA GLY A 53 -2.51 13.89 -6.42
C GLY A 53 -2.95 13.30 -5.09
N CYS A 54 -4.25 13.15 -4.91
CA CYS A 54 -4.82 12.49 -3.74
C CYS A 54 -5.27 11.08 -4.09
N LEU A 55 -5.16 10.16 -3.13
CA LEU A 55 -5.88 8.90 -3.20
C LEU A 55 -7.39 9.19 -3.13
N LYS A 56 -8.18 8.59 -4.02
CA LYS A 56 -9.63 8.86 -4.17
C LYS A 56 -10.45 8.50 -2.93
N GLU A 57 -10.01 7.51 -2.14
CA GLU A 57 -10.71 7.18 -0.91
C GLU A 57 -10.40 8.24 0.16
N PRO A 58 -11.44 8.80 0.82
CA PRO A 58 -11.20 9.71 1.93
C PRO A 58 -10.37 9.00 2.99
N MET A 59 -9.43 9.71 3.62
CA MET A 59 -8.87 9.19 4.86
C MET A 59 -10.03 8.95 5.82
N PRO A 60 -10.08 7.80 6.52
CA PRO A 60 -11.13 7.59 7.48
C PRO A 60 -11.05 8.70 8.53
N SER A 61 -12.16 9.39 8.78
CA SER A 61 -12.25 10.68 9.50
C SER A 61 -11.73 10.66 10.95
N TYR A 62 -11.38 9.48 11.45
CA TYR A 62 -10.95 9.24 12.83
C TYR A 62 -9.44 8.98 12.94
N PHE A 63 -8.70 8.88 11.83
CA PHE A 63 -7.26 8.65 11.87
C PHE A 63 -6.49 9.96 11.74
N VAL A 64 -5.43 10.09 12.55
CA VAL A 64 -4.44 11.15 12.39
C VAL A 64 -3.67 10.88 11.08
N PRO A 65 -3.64 11.82 10.12
CA PRO A 65 -3.08 11.61 8.78
C PRO A 65 -1.64 11.07 8.74
N ASP A 66 -0.85 11.33 9.78
CA ASP A 66 0.59 11.02 9.80
C ASP A 66 0.90 9.62 10.36
N ASP A 67 -0.04 8.97 11.06
CA ASP A 67 0.18 7.67 11.73
C ASP A 67 -0.54 6.48 11.08
N PHE A 68 -1.34 6.73 10.03
CA PHE A 68 -2.13 5.68 9.38
C PHE A 68 -1.73 5.45 7.94
N SER A 69 -1.08 4.31 7.68
CA SER A 69 -1.07 3.76 6.33
C SER A 69 -2.34 2.96 6.03
N ARG A 70 -2.94 3.21 4.86
CA ARG A 70 -4.04 2.41 4.29
C ARG A 70 -3.61 1.04 3.83
N ARG A 71 -2.31 0.80 3.70
CA ARG A 71 -1.76 -0.45 3.20
C ARG A 71 -0.90 -1.10 4.26
N SER A 72 -1.15 -2.37 4.52
CA SER A 72 -0.29 -3.17 5.37
C SER A 72 -0.10 -4.57 4.82
N TYR A 73 0.95 -5.23 5.29
CA TYR A 73 1.22 -6.62 4.98
C TYR A 73 1.85 -7.34 6.17
N LEU A 74 1.70 -8.66 6.19
CA LEU A 74 2.29 -9.51 7.22
C LEU A 74 2.56 -10.89 6.63
N LEU A 75 3.76 -11.43 6.81
CA LEU A 75 4.05 -12.82 6.50
C LEU A 75 3.97 -13.66 7.77
N ASN A 76 3.11 -14.69 7.77
CA ASN A 76 3.26 -15.82 8.67
C ASN A 76 4.33 -16.76 8.09
N ASN A 77 5.56 -16.63 8.55
CA ASN A 77 6.66 -17.45 8.04
C ASN A 77 6.49 -18.95 8.36
N LEU A 78 5.72 -19.31 9.39
CA LEU A 78 5.47 -20.71 9.77
C LEU A 78 4.50 -21.40 8.80
N THR A 79 3.38 -20.76 8.48
CA THR A 79 2.34 -21.34 7.60
C THR A 79 2.50 -20.97 6.13
N GLY A 80 3.31 -19.95 5.83
CA GLY A 80 3.44 -19.35 4.51
C GLY A 80 2.29 -18.43 4.13
N ASP A 81 1.34 -18.14 5.03
CA ASP A 81 0.25 -17.21 4.74
C ASP A 81 0.78 -15.77 4.70
N PHE A 82 0.72 -15.16 3.52
CA PHE A 82 1.03 -13.76 3.29
C PHE A 82 -0.25 -12.92 3.28
N TYR A 83 -0.42 -12.08 4.29
CA TYR A 83 -1.57 -11.19 4.48
C TYR A 83 -1.29 -9.83 3.87
N VAL A 84 -2.29 -9.27 3.21
CA VAL A 84 -2.22 -7.95 2.56
C VAL A 84 -3.53 -7.23 2.81
N CYS A 85 -3.43 -5.98 3.24
CA CYS A 85 -4.56 -5.08 3.41
C CYS A 85 -4.39 -3.84 2.55
N LEU A 86 -5.48 -3.45 1.90
CA LEU A 86 -5.67 -2.14 1.32
C LEU A 86 -7.03 -1.66 1.82
N TYR A 87 -7.02 -0.61 2.64
CA TYR A 87 -8.24 0.01 3.15
C TYR A 87 -9.23 0.25 2.01
N SER A 88 -10.51 0.02 2.29
CA SER A 88 -11.61 0.44 1.44
C SER A 88 -12.83 0.76 2.28
N ASP A 89 -13.48 1.88 1.98
CA ASP A 89 -14.69 2.29 2.67
C ASP A 89 -15.92 1.48 2.25
N ASP A 90 -15.82 0.71 1.16
CA ASP A 90 -16.86 -0.23 0.72
C ASP A 90 -17.04 -1.39 1.73
N ARG A 91 -18.06 -1.26 2.59
CA ARG A 91 -18.40 -2.24 3.64
C ARG A 91 -18.85 -3.60 3.07
N THR A 92 -19.16 -3.67 1.78
CA THR A 92 -19.58 -4.92 1.13
C THR A 92 -18.39 -5.78 0.71
N LYS A 93 -17.18 -5.22 0.70
CA LYS A 93 -15.93 -5.88 0.31
C LYS A 93 -14.98 -6.02 1.49
N SER A 94 -14.07 -6.97 1.36
CA SER A 94 -12.98 -7.12 2.32
C SER A 94 -11.82 -6.24 1.90
N SER A 95 -11.25 -5.51 2.86
CA SER A 95 -10.04 -4.72 2.68
C SER A 95 -8.78 -5.60 2.75
N CYS A 96 -8.88 -6.80 3.33
CA CYS A 96 -7.74 -7.66 3.60
C CYS A 96 -7.91 -9.03 2.97
N GLN A 97 -6.83 -9.53 2.37
CA GLN A 97 -6.77 -10.85 1.75
C GLN A 97 -5.47 -11.53 2.13
N TYR A 98 -5.41 -12.84 1.96
CA TYR A 98 -4.19 -13.60 2.18
C TYR A 98 -4.06 -14.76 1.19
N THR A 99 -2.82 -15.20 1.00
CA THR A 99 -2.46 -16.27 0.07
C THR A 99 -1.25 -17.04 0.61
N ARG A 100 -1.04 -18.26 0.13
CA ARG A 100 0.21 -19.02 0.36
C ARG A 100 1.04 -19.20 -0.89
N ASP A 101 0.44 -18.95 -2.05
CA ASP A 101 0.97 -19.31 -3.36
C ASP A 101 1.00 -18.13 -4.33
N GLY A 102 0.43 -16.98 -3.97
CA GLY A 102 0.33 -15.81 -4.83
C GLY A 102 -0.76 -15.91 -5.90
N TYR A 103 -1.35 -17.09 -6.09
CA TYR A 103 -2.35 -17.35 -7.13
C TYR A 103 -3.76 -17.38 -6.55
N THR A 104 -3.93 -18.04 -5.41
CA THR A 104 -5.21 -18.22 -4.73
C THR A 104 -5.30 -17.29 -3.54
N TRP A 105 -6.21 -16.32 -3.62
CA TRP A 105 -6.42 -15.31 -2.59
C TRP A 105 -7.71 -15.56 -1.83
N LYS A 106 -7.61 -15.62 -0.50
CA LYS A 106 -8.73 -15.77 0.42
C LYS A 106 -9.00 -14.43 1.09
N LYS A 107 -10.29 -14.10 1.24
CA LYS A 107 -10.72 -12.85 1.88
C LYS A 107 -10.77 -13.02 3.40
N LEU A 108 -10.24 -12.06 4.14
CA LEU A 108 -10.56 -11.92 5.56
C LEU A 108 -11.96 -11.32 5.74
N SER A 109 -12.45 -11.33 6.97
CA SER A 109 -13.73 -10.71 7.32
C SER A 109 -13.81 -9.27 6.82
N LYS A 110 -14.97 -8.90 6.25
CA LYS A 110 -15.24 -7.53 5.76
C LYS A 110 -15.15 -6.47 6.86
N ARG A 111 -15.22 -6.88 8.13
CA ARG A 111 -15.05 -5.99 9.28
C ARG A 111 -13.62 -5.48 9.39
N ILE A 112 -12.64 -6.26 8.95
CA ILE A 112 -11.22 -5.95 9.12
C ILE A 112 -10.74 -5.07 7.98
N VAL A 113 -10.16 -3.93 8.34
CA VAL A 113 -9.60 -2.96 7.39
C VAL A 113 -8.08 -2.96 7.36
N LYS A 114 -7.43 -3.44 8.42
CA LYS A 114 -5.98 -3.51 8.56
C LYS A 114 -5.61 -4.69 9.46
N VAL A 115 -4.66 -5.51 9.04
CA VAL A 115 -4.00 -6.50 9.91
C VAL A 115 -2.87 -5.76 10.64
N LEU A 116 -2.79 -5.99 11.95
CA LEU A 116 -1.83 -5.35 12.84
C LEU A 116 -0.73 -6.30 13.29
N ALA A 117 -1.08 -7.56 13.57
CA ALA A 117 -0.12 -8.54 14.08
C ALA A 117 -0.63 -9.97 13.98
N LEU A 118 0.30 -10.91 14.19
CA LEU A 118 0.06 -12.33 14.35
C LEU A 118 0.82 -12.81 15.59
N ASP A 119 0.15 -13.53 16.49
CA ASP A 119 0.83 -14.26 17.55
C ASP A 119 1.18 -15.67 17.06
N SER A 120 2.48 -15.94 16.87
CA SER A 120 3.00 -17.21 16.36
C SER A 120 2.74 -18.40 17.29
N ARG A 121 2.45 -18.16 18.59
CA ARG A 121 2.23 -19.23 19.57
C ARG A 121 0.86 -19.90 19.40
N ASN A 122 -0.17 -19.12 19.10
CA ASN A 122 -1.57 -19.56 19.05
C ASN A 122 -2.23 -19.25 17.70
N PHE A 123 -1.46 -18.74 16.75
CA PHE A 123 -1.90 -18.31 15.41
C PHE A 123 -3.04 -17.27 15.43
N ALA A 124 -3.18 -16.50 16.52
CA ALA A 124 -4.17 -15.44 16.60
C ALA A 124 -3.75 -14.24 15.75
N ILE A 125 -4.67 -13.75 14.93
CA ILE A 125 -4.48 -12.56 14.09
C ILE A 125 -5.15 -11.38 14.79
N TYR A 126 -4.48 -10.23 14.79
CA TYR A 126 -4.99 -8.99 15.32
C TYR A 126 -5.18 -7.98 14.18
N GLY A 127 -6.25 -7.20 14.25
CA GLY A 127 -6.60 -6.25 13.21
C GLY A 127 -7.42 -5.08 13.74
N LEU A 128 -7.65 -4.10 12.86
CA LEU A 128 -8.55 -2.97 13.08
C LEU A 128 -9.82 -3.13 12.26
N ASP A 129 -10.91 -2.60 12.78
CA ASP A 129 -12.11 -2.31 11.99
C ASP A 129 -12.21 -0.83 11.58
N ARG A 130 -13.28 -0.49 10.87
CA ARG A 130 -13.57 0.88 10.41
C ARG A 130 -13.81 1.87 11.54
N SER A 131 -14.14 1.38 12.73
CA SER A 131 -14.36 2.20 13.93
C SER A 131 -13.09 2.31 14.77
N ASN A 132 -11.93 1.90 14.22
CA ASN A 132 -10.65 1.89 14.91
C ASN A 132 -10.67 1.05 16.21
N SER A 133 -11.54 0.04 16.27
CA SER A 133 -11.51 -0.93 17.36
C SER A 133 -10.45 -1.98 17.07
N TYR A 134 -9.71 -2.40 18.10
CA TYR A 134 -8.81 -3.54 18.02
C TYR A 134 -9.62 -4.83 18.07
N LEU A 135 -9.35 -5.75 17.15
CA LEU A 135 -9.99 -7.05 17.11
C LEU A 135 -8.95 -8.17 17.12
N ARG A 136 -9.32 -9.30 17.71
CA ARG A 136 -8.58 -10.55 17.69
C ARG A 136 -9.42 -11.61 17.00
N LEU A 137 -8.81 -12.35 16.07
CA LEU A 137 -9.37 -13.57 15.52
C LEU A 137 -9.16 -14.71 16.51
N SER A 138 -10.24 -15.36 16.92
CA SER A 138 -10.22 -16.58 17.73
C SER A 138 -11.16 -17.60 17.08
N GLY A 139 -10.59 -18.72 16.60
CA GLY A 139 -11.32 -19.64 15.74
C GLY A 139 -11.73 -18.95 14.44
N ASN A 140 -13.04 -18.82 14.20
CA ASN A 140 -13.59 -18.16 13.02
C ASN A 140 -14.14 -16.75 13.28
N ASP A 141 -14.13 -16.29 14.54
CA ASP A 141 -14.79 -15.05 14.94
C ASP A 141 -13.80 -13.95 15.36
N TRP A 142 -14.16 -12.72 15.00
CA TRP A 142 -13.43 -11.51 15.38
C TRP A 142 -14.08 -10.84 16.58
N THR A 143 -13.38 -10.84 17.70
CA THR A 143 -13.82 -10.23 18.95
C THR A 143 -13.06 -8.95 19.23
N VAL A 144 -13.76 -7.93 19.75
CA VAL A 144 -13.15 -6.65 20.13
C VAL A 144 -12.30 -6.86 21.39
N ILE A 145 -11.10 -6.28 21.40
CA ILE A 145 -10.21 -6.23 22.56
C ILE A 145 -9.97 -4.78 22.97
N SER A 146 -9.67 -4.57 24.25
CA SER A 146 -9.33 -3.25 24.79
C SER A 146 -7.94 -2.79 24.34
N LEU A 147 -7.71 -1.47 24.34
CA LEU A 147 -6.39 -0.88 24.10
C LEU A 147 -5.33 -1.48 25.04
N LYS A 148 -5.62 -1.64 26.32
CA LYS A 148 -4.72 -2.26 27.31
C LYS A 148 -4.35 -3.70 26.97
N GLN A 149 -5.26 -4.45 26.35
CA GLN A 149 -4.95 -5.80 25.85
C GLN A 149 -4.06 -5.73 24.62
N TRP A 150 -4.34 -4.81 23.69
CA TRP A 150 -3.51 -4.60 22.51
C TRP A 150 -2.08 -4.18 22.86
N GLU A 151 -1.89 -3.24 23.78
CA GLU A 151 -0.57 -2.82 24.28
C GLU A 151 0.24 -4.00 24.81
N ARG A 152 -0.41 -4.94 25.52
CA ARG A 152 0.26 -6.18 25.99
C ARG A 152 0.64 -7.10 24.85
N VAL A 153 -0.19 -7.20 23.81
CA VAL A 153 0.11 -8.00 22.61
C VAL A 153 1.35 -7.46 21.92
N GLN A 154 1.48 -6.13 21.79
CA GLN A 154 2.64 -5.50 21.15
C GLN A 154 3.97 -5.78 21.87
N LEU A 155 3.93 -6.01 23.18
CA LEU A 155 5.10 -6.30 24.00
C LEU A 155 5.48 -7.80 24.01
N SER A 156 4.67 -8.67 23.40
CA SER A 156 4.93 -10.12 23.39
C SER A 156 6.02 -10.50 22.38
N LEU A 157 6.98 -11.30 22.83
CA LEU A 157 8.07 -11.81 21.99
C LEU A 157 7.62 -12.81 20.91
N THR A 158 6.41 -13.37 21.03
CA THR A 158 5.85 -14.30 20.03
C THR A 158 5.06 -13.60 18.94
N VAL A 159 4.92 -12.28 19.02
CA VAL A 159 4.08 -11.51 18.11
C VAL A 159 4.92 -10.95 16.96
N ILE A 160 4.46 -11.25 15.75
CA ILE A 160 4.97 -10.68 14.51
C ILE A 160 4.08 -9.50 14.17
N LEU A 161 4.63 -8.29 14.16
CA LEU A 161 3.90 -7.08 13.79
C LEU A 161 3.78 -6.98 12.26
N ALA A 162 2.62 -6.49 11.81
CA ALA A 162 2.42 -6.13 10.42
C ALA A 162 3.26 -4.90 10.08
N ARG A 163 3.60 -4.78 8.81
CA ARG A 163 4.34 -3.64 8.26
C ARG A 163 3.38 -2.74 7.50
N ASP A 164 3.57 -1.44 7.68
CA ASP A 164 2.87 -0.43 6.91
C ASP A 164 3.59 -0.16 5.60
N VAL A 165 2.80 0.05 4.54
CA VAL A 165 3.31 0.44 3.22
C VAL A 165 3.02 1.93 3.07
N PRO A 166 4.03 2.82 3.10
CA PRO A 166 3.78 4.25 3.08
C PRO A 166 3.10 4.68 1.78
N GLU A 167 2.29 5.73 1.86
CA GLU A 167 1.51 6.16 0.70
C GLU A 167 2.39 6.59 -0.48
N ASN A 168 3.47 7.28 -0.13
CA ASN A 168 4.48 7.79 -1.04
C ASN A 168 5.69 6.85 -1.07
N LEU A 169 5.49 5.58 -1.42
CA LEU A 169 6.61 4.73 -1.82
C LEU A 169 7.28 5.37 -3.04
N LEU A 170 8.30 6.20 -2.80
CA LEU A 170 9.22 6.68 -3.83
C LEU A 170 9.72 5.44 -4.58
N ARG A 171 9.70 5.47 -5.92
CA ARG A 171 10.10 4.37 -6.81
C ARG A 171 11.36 3.67 -6.30
N LYS A 172 11.18 2.64 -5.48
CA LYS A 172 12.09 1.52 -5.38
C LYS A 172 11.51 0.50 -6.35
N ASP A 173 11.75 0.73 -7.63
CA ASP A 173 11.38 -0.18 -8.72
C ASP A 173 12.17 -1.51 -8.64
N HIS A 174 13.02 -1.66 -7.62
CA HIS A 174 13.79 -2.85 -7.36
C HIS A 174 13.16 -3.63 -6.22
N ILE A 175 13.09 -4.95 -6.41
CA ILE A 175 12.90 -5.95 -5.36
C ILE A 175 14.19 -6.02 -4.50
N GLY A 176 14.64 -4.86 -4.03
CA GLY A 176 15.79 -4.65 -3.14
C GLY A 176 15.36 -4.03 -1.81
N GLY A 177 14.05 -4.09 -1.50
CA GLY A 177 13.54 -3.83 -0.16
C GLY A 177 13.73 -5.05 0.76
N GLU A 178 12.96 -5.09 1.86
CA GLU A 178 12.94 -6.27 2.74
C GLU A 178 12.35 -7.48 2.01
N ILE A 179 13.13 -8.55 1.97
CA ILE A 179 12.71 -9.86 1.45
C ILE A 179 12.34 -10.73 2.64
N TYR A 180 11.16 -11.35 2.56
CA TYR A 180 10.61 -12.22 3.59
C TYR A 180 10.53 -13.64 3.07
N GLU A 181 11.01 -14.60 3.84
CA GLU A 181 11.01 -16.00 3.45
C GLU A 181 10.04 -16.80 4.32
N SER A 182 9.20 -17.61 3.68
CA SER A 182 8.33 -18.56 4.35
C SER A 182 8.97 -19.93 4.48
N SER A 183 8.48 -20.75 5.41
CA SER A 183 8.98 -22.10 5.71
C SER A 183 9.00 -23.06 4.52
N ASN A 184 8.19 -22.80 3.50
CA ASN A 184 8.13 -23.55 2.25
C ASN A 184 9.12 -23.04 1.17
N GLY A 185 10.03 -22.13 1.52
CA GLY A 185 11.08 -21.59 0.65
C GLY A 185 10.62 -20.52 -0.34
N TYR A 186 9.35 -20.07 -0.25
CA TYR A 186 8.89 -18.92 -1.04
C TYR A 186 9.43 -17.64 -0.44
N GLN A 187 9.81 -16.71 -1.32
CA GLN A 187 10.26 -15.38 -0.97
C GLN A 187 9.20 -14.36 -1.38
N TRP A 188 8.99 -13.37 -0.52
CA TRP A 188 7.98 -12.33 -0.67
C TRP A 188 8.65 -10.96 -0.57
N ALA A 189 8.22 -10.03 -1.41
CA ALA A 189 8.69 -8.66 -1.36
C ALA A 189 7.56 -7.70 -1.70
N VAL A 190 7.50 -6.60 -0.96
CA VAL A 190 6.53 -5.52 -1.20
C VAL A 190 7.21 -4.35 -1.90
N SER A 191 6.57 -3.84 -2.94
CA SER A 191 7.11 -2.81 -3.82
C SER A 191 6.04 -1.76 -4.15
N HIS A 192 6.45 -0.70 -4.84
CA HIS A 192 5.53 0.33 -5.33
C HIS A 192 4.38 -0.22 -6.20
N PRO A 193 4.59 -1.15 -7.17
CA PRO A 193 3.48 -1.70 -7.96
C PRO A 193 2.60 -2.69 -7.18
N GLY A 194 3.13 -3.34 -6.14
CA GLY A 194 2.39 -4.39 -5.44
C GLY A 194 3.25 -5.38 -4.68
N VAL A 195 2.71 -6.59 -4.54
CA VAL A 195 3.34 -7.73 -3.87
C VAL A 195 3.97 -8.63 -4.91
N ASN A 196 5.26 -8.91 -4.73
CA ASN A 196 6.03 -9.84 -5.53
C ASN A 196 6.28 -11.11 -4.73
N MET A 197 6.32 -12.23 -5.44
CA MET A 197 6.63 -13.53 -4.90
C MET A 197 7.65 -14.22 -5.79
N LYS A 198 8.53 -15.01 -5.20
CA LYS A 198 9.48 -15.87 -5.89
C LYS A 198 9.40 -17.26 -5.28
N SER A 199 9.08 -18.26 -6.10
CA SER A 199 9.11 -19.66 -5.69
C SER A 199 10.56 -20.14 -5.48
N PRO A 200 10.78 -21.24 -4.74
CA PRO A 200 12.12 -21.84 -4.62
C PRO A 200 12.76 -22.05 -6.00
N GLY A 201 13.94 -21.47 -6.23
CA GLY A 201 14.66 -21.54 -7.52
C GLY A 201 14.01 -20.79 -8.69
N GLY A 202 12.89 -20.11 -8.48
CA GLY A 202 12.15 -19.37 -9.51
C GLY A 202 12.62 -17.94 -9.71
N ASN A 203 11.89 -17.20 -10.55
CA ASN A 203 12.05 -15.76 -10.73
C ASN A 203 10.99 -14.99 -9.93
N TRP A 204 11.26 -13.72 -9.66
CA TRP A 204 10.28 -12.84 -9.05
C TRP A 204 9.10 -12.55 -10.00
N VAL A 205 7.89 -12.66 -9.47
CA VAL A 205 6.63 -12.39 -10.19
C VAL A 205 5.75 -11.49 -9.35
N LEU A 206 5.11 -10.50 -9.98
CA LEU A 206 4.10 -9.65 -9.36
C LEU A 206 2.79 -10.46 -9.22
N VAL A 207 2.38 -10.74 -7.98
CA VAL A 207 1.23 -11.62 -7.66
C VAL A 207 0.00 -10.87 -7.17
N ALA A 208 0.17 -9.63 -6.72
CA ALA A 208 -0.92 -8.71 -6.46
C ALA A 208 -0.48 -7.28 -6.75
N THR A 209 -1.39 -6.48 -7.28
CA THR A 209 -1.19 -5.04 -7.48
C THR A 209 -1.91 -4.25 -6.41
N TRP A 210 -1.30 -3.18 -5.91
CA TRP A 210 -2.08 -2.20 -5.17
C TRP A 210 -3.16 -1.66 -6.10
N LYS A 211 -4.39 -1.51 -5.60
CA LYS A 211 -5.43 -0.82 -6.35
C LYS A 211 -5.04 0.65 -6.44
N CYS A 212 -4.20 1.00 -7.41
CA CYS A 212 -4.06 2.38 -7.86
C CYS A 212 -5.43 2.80 -8.38
N CYS A 213 -5.92 3.96 -7.94
CA CYS A 213 -7.25 4.49 -8.21
C CYS A 213 -7.72 4.11 -9.62
N ASN A 214 -8.56 3.07 -9.70
CA ASN A 214 -9.16 2.61 -10.93
C ASN A 214 -10.57 2.13 -10.65
N HIS A 215 -11.45 2.62 -11.52
CA HIS A 215 -12.68 1.98 -11.96
C HIS A 215 -12.58 0.46 -11.89
#